data_AF-A0A379YBK9-F1
#
_entry.id   AF-A0A379YBK9-F1
#
_cell.length_a   1.000
_cell.length_b   1.000
_cell.length_c   1.000
_cell.angle_alpha   90.00
_cell.angle_beta   90.00
_cell.angle_gamma   90.00
#
_symmetry.space_group_name_H-M   'P 1'
#
loop_
_entity.id
_entity.type
_entity.pdbx_description
1 polymer ?
#
loop_
_entity_poly.entity_id
_entity_poly.type
_entity_poly.pdbx_seq_one_letter_code
_entity_poly.pdbx_strand_id
1 'polypeptide(L)'
;MTTSTERKRIQRQRDKANGITTITLRVDSQEMAMILEGCQQRRIAREPYEVTEYLIGLIRQDNKLLHKQITELRKSSCRKCGDTLPGDPGGCCMQGDSQCWQTAGYKKLMLTTL
;
A
#
# COMPACT_ATOMS: atom_id res chain seq x y z
N MET A 1 -19.03 37.15 1.47
CA MET A 1 -18.59 36.10 2.42
C MET A 1 -18.82 34.74 1.79
N THR A 2 -17.78 33.97 1.50
CA THR A 2 -17.94 32.61 0.93
C THR A 2 -18.29 31.61 2.03
N THR A 3 -19.36 30.85 1.80
CA THR A 3 -19.85 29.84 2.74
C THR A 3 -18.80 28.74 2.93
N SER A 4 -18.83 28.04 4.08
CA SER A 4 -17.91 26.92 4.38
C SER A 4 -17.92 25.85 3.27
N THR A 5 -19.08 25.62 2.67
CA THR A 5 -19.30 24.70 1.54
C THR A 5 -18.57 25.14 0.28
N GLU A 6 -18.63 26.43 -0.07
CA GLU A 6 -17.97 26.97 -1.27
C GLU A 6 -16.45 26.92 -1.14
N ARG A 7 -15.92 27.19 0.07
CA ARG A 7 -14.48 27.06 0.38
C ARG A 7 -13.99 25.62 0.22
N LYS A 8 -14.75 24.63 0.71
CA LYS A 8 -14.42 23.21 0.54
C LYS A 8 -14.50 22.77 -0.93
N ARG A 9 -15.44 23.31 -1.71
CA ARG A 9 -15.58 23.01 -3.15
C ARG A 9 -14.39 23.56 -3.96
N ILE A 10 -13.99 24.80 -3.68
CA ILE A 10 -12.82 25.44 -4.31
C ILE A 10 -11.53 24.69 -3.95
N GLN A 11 -11.38 24.25 -2.69
CA GLN A 11 -10.23 23.45 -2.26
C GLN A 11 -10.17 22.12 -3.03
N ARG A 12 -11.29 21.39 -3.11
CA ARG A 12 -11.38 20.14 -3.89
C ARG A 12 -11.08 20.33 -5.38
N GLN A 13 -11.49 21.45 -5.96
CA GLN A 13 -11.19 21.76 -7.37
C GLN A 13 -9.69 22.04 -7.58
N ARG A 14 -9.04 22.77 -6.66
CA ARG A 14 -7.60 23.02 -6.70
C ARG A 14 -6.79 21.74 -6.49
N ASP A 15 -7.19 20.93 -5.52
CA ASP A 15 -6.54 19.65 -5.25
C ASP A 15 -6.65 18.72 -6.46
N LYS A 16 -7.85 18.63 -7.08
CA LYS A 16 -8.06 17.87 -8.32
C LYS A 16 -7.20 18.39 -9.48
N ALA A 17 -7.06 19.71 -9.63
CA ALA A 17 -6.19 20.30 -10.67
C ALA A 17 -4.71 19.96 -10.45
N ASN A 18 -4.28 19.81 -9.19
CA ASN A 18 -2.94 19.40 -8.81
C ASN A 18 -2.75 17.86 -8.76
N GLY A 19 -3.75 17.09 -9.18
CA GLY A 19 -3.73 15.62 -9.08
C GLY A 19 -3.78 15.07 -7.65
N ILE A 20 -4.05 15.93 -6.66
CA ILE A 20 -4.17 15.57 -5.25
C ILE A 20 -5.55 14.95 -5.04
N THR A 21 -5.56 13.69 -4.61
CA THR A 21 -6.78 12.98 -4.21
C THR A 21 -6.83 12.89 -2.70
N THR A 22 -7.88 13.46 -2.09
CA THR A 22 -8.10 13.36 -0.64
C THR A 22 -8.70 12.00 -0.29
N ILE A 23 -8.04 11.27 0.60
CA ILE A 23 -8.53 10.01 1.16
C ILE A 23 -9.05 10.29 2.57
N THR A 24 -10.26 9.85 2.90
CA THR A 24 -10.82 9.93 4.25
C THR A 24 -10.87 8.53 4.83
N LEU A 25 -10.16 8.30 5.94
CA LEU A 25 -10.08 7.02 6.63
C LEU A 25 -10.81 7.11 7.97
N ARG A 26 -11.56 6.07 8.31
CA ARG A 26 -12.07 5.86 9.67
C ARG A 26 -11.16 4.84 10.32
N VAL A 27 -10.54 5.23 11.41
CA VAL A 27 -9.73 4.34 12.24
C VAL A 27 -10.37 4.19 13.60
N ASP A 28 -10.24 3.01 14.19
CA ASP A 28 -10.63 2.81 15.58
C ASP A 28 -9.56 3.33 16.56
N SER A 29 -9.83 3.22 17.86
CA SER A 29 -8.91 3.70 18.89
C SER A 29 -7.60 2.90 18.94
N GLN A 30 -7.65 1.62 18.60
CA GLN A 30 -6.48 0.75 18.60
C GLN A 30 -5.57 1.08 17.43
N GLU A 31 -6.11 1.22 16.23
CA GLU A 31 -5.38 1.64 15.03
C GLU A 31 -4.78 3.04 15.20
N MET A 32 -5.50 3.96 15.81
CA MET A 32 -4.97 5.30 16.11
C MET A 32 -3.78 5.24 17.08
N ALA A 33 -3.84 4.37 18.10
CA ALA A 33 -2.71 4.16 19.00
C ALA A 33 -1.49 3.59 18.27
N MET A 34 -1.67 2.63 17.36
CA MET A 34 -0.60 2.08 16.52
C MET A 34 0.06 3.15 15.64
N ILE A 35 -0.72 4.07 15.07
CA ILE A 35 -0.21 5.19 14.27
C ILE A 35 0.67 6.09 15.14
N LEU A 36 0.18 6.50 16.31
CA LEU A 36 0.91 7.41 17.22
C LEU A 36 2.20 6.78 17.75
N GLU A 37 2.16 5.50 18.12
CA GLU A 37 3.34 4.74 18.51
C GLU A 37 4.38 4.72 17.38
N GLY A 38 3.95 4.41 16.17
CA GLY A 38 4.81 4.41 14.99
C GLY A 38 5.43 5.78 14.68
N CYS A 39 4.68 6.87 14.85
CA CYS A 39 5.17 8.24 14.68
C CYS A 39 6.35 8.55 15.62
N GLN A 40 6.27 8.08 16.88
CA GLN A 40 7.30 8.30 17.89
C GLN A 40 8.50 7.38 17.68
N GLN A 41 8.27 6.07 17.56
CA GLN A 41 9.34 5.07 17.52
C GLN A 41 10.24 5.19 16.30
N ARG A 42 9.69 5.59 15.15
CA ARG A 42 10.49 5.73 13.91
C ARG A 42 11.35 6.99 13.86
N ARG A 43 11.15 7.94 14.78
CA ARG A 43 11.97 9.17 14.91
C ARG A 43 12.61 9.26 16.29
N ILE A 44 13.55 8.36 16.55
CA ILE A 44 14.33 8.34 17.80
C ILE A 44 15.10 9.67 17.95
N ALA A 45 14.99 10.30 19.12
CA ALA A 45 15.65 11.54 19.50
C ALA A 45 15.33 12.75 18.58
N ARG A 46 14.18 12.73 17.90
CA ARG A 46 13.67 13.83 17.08
C ARG A 46 12.19 14.04 17.37
N GLU A 47 11.65 15.16 16.88
CA GLU A 47 10.21 15.39 16.92
C GLU A 47 9.48 14.27 16.14
N PRO A 48 8.44 13.64 16.73
CA PRO A 48 7.65 12.61 16.07
C PRO A 48 7.08 13.07 14.73
N TYR A 49 6.75 12.11 13.88
CA TYR A 49 6.03 12.42 12.65
C TYR A 49 4.62 12.97 12.94
N GLU A 50 4.18 13.93 12.12
CA GLU A 50 2.75 14.23 12.01
C GLU A 50 2.04 13.02 11.38
N VAL A 51 0.78 12.76 11.76
CA VAL A 51 0.05 11.57 11.32
C VAL A 51 -0.01 11.48 9.79
N THR A 52 -0.24 12.61 9.10
CA THR A 52 -0.29 12.65 7.64
C THR A 52 1.08 12.30 7.02
N GLU A 53 2.17 12.87 7.55
CA GLU A 53 3.54 12.58 7.10
C GLU A 53 3.87 11.08 7.27
N TYR A 54 3.52 10.52 8.42
CA TYR A 54 3.73 9.12 8.73
C TYR A 54 3.00 8.19 7.74
N LEU A 55 1.71 8.41 7.51
CA LEU A 55 0.90 7.59 6.60
C LEU A 55 1.39 7.69 5.15
N ILE A 56 1.71 8.89 4.67
CA ILE A 56 2.30 9.07 3.32
C ILE A 56 3.65 8.35 3.23
N GLY A 57 4.46 8.42 4.29
CA GLY A 57 5.73 7.72 4.39
C GLY A 57 5.57 6.20 4.29
N LEU A 58 4.60 5.64 5.02
CA LEU A 58 4.29 4.20 4.97
C LEU A 58 3.86 3.75 3.56
N ILE A 59 2.97 4.50 2.89
CA ILE A 59 2.55 4.19 1.51
C ILE A 59 3.76 4.11 0.57
N ARG A 60 4.69 5.07 0.68
CA ARG A 60 5.90 5.08 -0.15
C ARG A 60 6.84 3.92 0.16
N GLN A 61 7.00 3.59 1.44
CA GLN A 61 7.85 2.48 1.88
C GLN A 61 7.29 1.14 1.43
N ASP A 62 5.98 0.93 1.61
CA ASP A 62 5.28 -0.28 1.19
C ASP A 62 5.36 -0.47 -0.33
N ASN A 63 5.06 0.57 -1.11
CA ASN A 63 5.17 0.51 -2.58
C ASN A 63 6.60 0.15 -3.03
N LYS A 64 7.62 0.72 -2.39
CA LYS A 64 9.03 0.39 -2.68
C LYS A 64 9.35 -1.06 -2.32
N LEU A 65 8.83 -1.56 -1.20
CA LEU A 65 9.01 -2.95 -0.77
C LEU A 65 8.35 -3.91 -1.75
N LEU A 66 7.09 -3.66 -2.13
CA LEU A 66 6.35 -4.48 -3.08
C LEU A 66 7.06 -4.54 -4.44
N HIS A 67 7.52 -3.40 -4.96
CA HIS A 67 8.29 -3.38 -6.21
C HIS A 67 9.58 -4.21 -6.13
N LYS A 68 10.28 -4.18 -4.99
CA LYS A 68 11.47 -5.03 -4.78
C LYS A 68 11.10 -6.51 -4.76
N GLN A 69 10.05 -6.89 -4.04
CA GLN A 69 9.59 -8.29 -3.99
C GLN A 69 9.18 -8.79 -5.38
N ILE A 70 8.43 -8.00 -6.15
CA ILE A 70 8.05 -8.35 -7.53
C ILE A 70 9.30 -8.49 -8.41
N THR A 71 10.26 -7.57 -8.30
CA THR A 71 11.51 -7.64 -9.07
C THR A 71 12.31 -8.89 -8.75
N GLU A 72 12.35 -9.29 -7.48
CA GLU A 72 13.01 -10.54 -7.07
C GLU A 72 12.29 -11.76 -7.65
N LEU A 73 10.95 -11.79 -7.57
CA LEU A 73 10.15 -12.88 -8.11
C LEU A 73 10.35 -13.04 -9.62
N ARG A 74 10.48 -11.94 -10.36
CA ARG A 74 10.70 -11.95 -11.82
C ARG A 74 12.02 -12.62 -12.25
N LYS A 75 12.95 -12.89 -11.34
CA LYS A 75 14.15 -13.70 -11.61
C LYS A 75 13.86 -15.20 -11.71
N SER A 76 12.65 -15.61 -11.37
CA SER A 76 12.21 -16.99 -11.33
C SER A 76 10.92 -17.19 -12.12
N SER A 77 10.70 -18.42 -12.55
CA SER A 77 9.51 -18.83 -13.29
C SER A 77 8.69 -19.85 -12.51
N CYS A 78 7.41 -19.92 -12.85
CA CYS A 78 6.52 -20.95 -12.36
C CYS A 78 7.00 -22.32 -12.84
N ARG A 79 7.18 -23.27 -11.91
CA ARG A 79 7.64 -24.63 -12.26
C ARG A 79 6.62 -25.42 -13.08
N LYS A 80 5.37 -24.96 -13.13
CA LYS A 80 4.28 -25.64 -13.82
C LYS A 80 4.00 -25.07 -15.22
N CYS A 81 3.71 -23.78 -15.34
CA CYS A 81 3.42 -23.15 -16.64
C CYS A 81 4.66 -22.54 -17.32
N GLY A 82 5.77 -22.35 -16.59
CA GLY A 82 6.98 -21.72 -17.13
C GLY A 82 6.95 -20.19 -17.13
N ASP A 83 5.82 -19.55 -16.84
CA ASP A 83 5.70 -18.09 -16.85
C ASP A 83 6.55 -17.42 -15.76
N THR A 84 7.04 -16.23 -16.06
CA THR A 84 7.76 -15.39 -15.11
C THR A 84 6.87 -14.99 -13.94
N LEU A 85 7.35 -15.17 -12.71
CA LEU A 85 6.58 -14.86 -11.51
C LEU A 85 6.40 -13.33 -11.33
N PRO A 86 5.27 -12.87 -10.74
CA PRO A 86 4.15 -13.65 -10.20
C PRO A 86 3.18 -14.22 -11.25
N GLY A 87 3.41 -14.00 -12.54
CA GLY A 87 2.54 -14.42 -13.65
C GLY A 87 1.43 -13.42 -13.96
N ASP A 88 0.47 -13.84 -14.78
CA ASP A 88 -0.69 -13.04 -15.19
C ASP A 88 -1.60 -12.71 -13.97
N PRO A 89 -2.01 -11.43 -13.78
CA PRO A 89 -3.04 -11.06 -12.80
C PRO A 89 -4.38 -11.80 -12.96
N GLY A 90 -4.72 -12.25 -14.18
CA GLY A 90 -5.89 -13.06 -14.48
C GLY A 90 -5.82 -14.50 -13.96
N GLY A 91 -4.69 -14.91 -13.42
CA GLY A 91 -4.47 -16.26 -12.90
C GLY A 91 -3.71 -17.15 -13.88
N CYS A 92 -2.96 -18.10 -13.33
CA CYS A 92 -2.24 -19.12 -14.08
C CYS A 92 -3.24 -20.19 -14.53
N CYS A 93 -3.11 -20.65 -15.77
CA CYS A 93 -3.92 -21.75 -16.31
C CYS A 93 -3.85 -23.05 -15.49
N MET A 94 -2.82 -23.20 -14.65
CA MET A 94 -2.57 -24.37 -13.78
C MET A 94 -2.73 -24.03 -12.28
N GLN A 95 -3.42 -22.94 -11.94
CA GLN A 95 -3.70 -22.58 -10.55
C GLN A 95 -4.50 -23.69 -9.85
N GLY A 96 -4.05 -24.09 -8.66
CA GLY A 96 -4.57 -25.25 -7.92
C GLY A 96 -3.58 -26.42 -7.88
N ASP A 97 -2.64 -26.50 -8.84
CA ASP A 97 -1.54 -27.45 -8.78
C ASP A 97 -0.51 -27.02 -7.71
N SER A 98 0.00 -27.98 -6.94
CA SER A 98 1.03 -27.78 -5.91
C SER A 98 2.33 -27.16 -6.43
N GLN A 99 2.66 -27.37 -7.72
CA GLN A 99 3.86 -26.83 -8.37
C GLN A 99 3.62 -25.46 -9.00
N CYS A 100 2.36 -25.02 -9.09
CA CYS A 100 2.04 -23.67 -9.56
C CYS A 100 2.33 -22.65 -8.46
N TRP A 101 3.14 -21.64 -8.78
CA TRP A 101 3.49 -20.62 -7.81
C TRP A 101 2.28 -19.81 -7.36
N GLN A 102 1.33 -19.51 -8.24
CA GLN A 102 0.14 -18.74 -7.87
C GLN A 102 -0.80 -19.50 -6.91
N THR A 103 -0.67 -20.82 -6.75
CA THR A 103 -1.47 -21.60 -5.80
C THR A 103 -1.17 -21.23 -4.35
N ALA A 104 0.10 -20.98 -4.00
CA ALA A 104 0.53 -20.72 -2.62
C ALA A 104 1.52 -19.56 -2.48
N GLY A 105 2.30 -19.28 -3.52
CA GLY A 105 3.32 -18.25 -3.55
C GLY A 105 2.78 -16.83 -3.48
N TYR A 106 1.55 -16.57 -3.95
CA TYR A 106 0.92 -15.25 -3.85
C TYR A 106 0.81 -14.77 -2.39
N LYS A 107 0.70 -15.69 -1.43
CA LYS A 107 0.68 -15.39 0.01
C LYS A 107 1.93 -14.64 0.47
N LYS A 108 3.05 -14.76 -0.26
CA LYS A 108 4.29 -14.00 0.01
C LYS A 108 4.16 -12.50 -0.27
N LEU A 109 3.19 -12.10 -1.11
CA LEU A 109 2.89 -10.70 -1.44
C LEU A 109 1.66 -10.18 -0.70
N MET A 110 0.92 -11.05 -0.01
CA MET A 110 -0.33 -10.69 0.67
C MET A 110 -0.04 -9.98 2.00
N LEU A 111 -0.78 -8.90 2.27
CA LEU A 111 -0.81 -8.31 3.60
C LEU A 111 -1.55 -9.26 4.56
N THR A 112 -0.88 -9.68 5.62
CA THR A 112 -1.38 -10.75 6.53
C THR A 112 -2.20 -10.24 7.70
N THR A 113 -2.24 -8.93 7.93
CA THR A 113 -2.88 -8.29 9.10
C THR A 113 -4.06 -7.38 8.71
N LEU A 114 -4.75 -7.71 7.62
CA LEU A 114 -6.00 -7.04 7.21
C LEU A 114 -7.23 -7.69 7.86
#